data_AF-A0A9E4CD60-F1
#
_entry.id   AF-A0A9E4CD60-F1
#
_cell.length_a   1.000
_cell.length_b   1.000
_cell.length_c   1.000
_cell.angle_alpha   90.00
_cell.angle_beta   90.00
_cell.angle_gamma   90.00
#
_symmetry.space_group_name_H-M   'P 1'
#
loop_
_entity.id
_entity.type
_entity.pdbx_description
1 polymer ?
#
loop_
_entity_poly.entity_id
_entity_poly.type
_entity_poly.pdbx_seq_one_letter_code
_entity_poly.pdbx_strand_id
1 'polypeptide(L)'
;MSTRLTEEQVRQALTLWHQSDAHGSPFEELLLWQLMRRDGAPSVRSATNQVLLDALGVLANDDPEAQRLLELRFLREEPAQRVAPMLNVVEGTVWRKQREAISRLTEILEAQETQAHNERINRFAGRLPGAADRALFGVESHLTTLTGQVKGEDAPYLIAIEGIGGIGKTTLACALVRQLLGDAHWQEVAWVTAQQQLFNGGGAIKPITHPALTSEALVDALVEQLLREEIGTSALSMEQKRNMLQQRFRQHPHLVVIDNLETLQDIEALLGTLRTWLNPTKFILTSRISRYYETDIYHFIVPELSEDDAMALIHTEAAVRNNRALATAGDDELRPIYETVGGNPLALRLVVGQTQIHGLNRILGDLHAARGRSVEQLYHYIYWQVWNSLDELAQQALLLMPLVTETGGDIEYLTAMAAGGGLSAEDVGNALERLIGLNLVDSRGGLHERRYTIHALTNTFLQEQVLRWGDE
;
A
#
# COMPACT_ATOMS: atom_id res chain seq x y z
N MET A 1 -6.98 -17.26 1.71
CA MET A 1 -7.35 -18.55 1.09
C MET A 1 -8.81 -18.41 0.71
N SER A 2 -9.13 -18.34 -0.58
CA SER A 2 -10.52 -18.26 -1.05
C SER A 2 -11.20 -19.59 -0.71
N THR A 3 -12.30 -19.56 0.05
CA THR A 3 -13.12 -20.74 0.29
C THR A 3 -13.66 -21.21 -1.07
N ARG A 4 -13.26 -22.40 -1.51
CA ARG A 4 -13.66 -22.90 -2.83
C ARG A 4 -15.17 -23.16 -2.84
N LEU A 5 -15.91 -22.47 -3.70
CA LEU A 5 -17.35 -22.62 -3.81
C LEU A 5 -17.70 -24.02 -4.32
N THR A 6 -18.65 -24.68 -3.67
CA THR A 6 -19.07 -26.03 -4.06
C THR A 6 -20.40 -26.03 -4.80
N GLU A 7 -20.59 -26.98 -5.71
CA GLU A 7 -21.88 -27.21 -6.38
C GLU A 7 -23.03 -27.47 -5.38
N GLU A 8 -22.71 -28.05 -4.21
CA GLU A 8 -23.67 -28.25 -3.14
C GLU A 8 -24.14 -26.92 -2.56
N GLN A 9 -23.24 -25.97 -2.28
CA GLN A 9 -23.61 -24.63 -1.81
C GLN A 9 -24.49 -23.91 -2.83
N VAL A 10 -24.14 -23.97 -4.13
CA VAL A 10 -24.95 -23.35 -5.18
C VAL A 10 -26.34 -23.98 -5.27
N ARG A 11 -26.42 -25.31 -5.20
CA ARG A 11 -27.72 -26.01 -5.18
C ARG A 11 -28.56 -25.66 -3.96
N GLN A 12 -27.94 -25.58 -2.78
CA GLN A 12 -28.61 -25.16 -1.55
C GLN A 12 -29.12 -23.72 -1.68
N ALA A 13 -28.30 -22.81 -2.20
CA ALA A 13 -28.69 -21.42 -2.40
C ALA A 13 -29.89 -21.30 -3.35
N LEU A 14 -29.88 -22.03 -4.47
CA LEU A 14 -31.00 -22.11 -5.42
C LEU A 14 -32.26 -22.71 -4.78
N THR A 15 -32.12 -23.73 -3.94
CA THR A 15 -33.25 -24.37 -3.24
C THR A 15 -33.88 -23.45 -2.20
N LEU A 16 -33.07 -22.59 -1.58
CA LEU A 16 -33.51 -21.65 -0.57
C LEU A 16 -34.08 -20.35 -1.18
N TRP A 17 -34.23 -20.23 -2.50
CA TRP A 17 -34.60 -18.99 -3.20
C TRP A 17 -35.83 -18.26 -2.63
N HIS A 18 -36.90 -19.01 -2.31
CA HIS A 18 -38.15 -18.48 -1.74
C HIS A 18 -38.24 -18.63 -0.22
N GLN A 19 -37.19 -19.17 0.41
CA GLN A 19 -37.19 -19.45 1.84
C GLN A 19 -36.84 -18.21 2.67
N SER A 20 -37.29 -18.20 3.93
CA SER A 20 -37.04 -17.10 4.86
C SER A 20 -35.55 -16.94 5.21
N ASP A 21 -35.19 -15.78 5.76
CA ASP A 21 -33.82 -15.48 6.22
C ASP A 21 -33.36 -16.39 7.38
N ALA A 22 -34.28 -17.07 8.07
CA ALA A 22 -33.97 -17.98 9.17
C ALA A 22 -33.07 -19.16 8.75
N HIS A 23 -32.99 -19.45 7.45
CA HIS A 23 -32.12 -20.49 6.89
C HIS A 23 -30.70 -20.03 6.56
N GLY A 24 -30.38 -18.75 6.79
CA GLY A 24 -29.06 -18.19 6.46
C GLY A 24 -28.76 -18.18 4.96
N SER A 25 -27.48 -18.02 4.63
CA SER A 25 -26.95 -18.06 3.26
C SER A 25 -25.80 -19.05 3.14
N PRO A 26 -25.83 -19.98 2.16
CA PRO A 26 -24.67 -20.81 1.81
C PRO A 26 -23.47 -20.01 1.27
N PHE A 27 -23.68 -18.73 0.95
CA PHE A 27 -22.70 -17.81 0.36
C PHE A 27 -22.12 -16.81 1.37
N GLU A 28 -22.38 -16.96 2.67
CA GLU A 28 -21.95 -15.99 3.70
C GLU A 28 -20.43 -15.69 3.68
N GLU A 29 -19.62 -16.68 3.31
CA GLU A 29 -18.17 -16.54 3.19
C GLU A 29 -17.69 -15.90 1.87
N LEU A 30 -18.56 -15.80 0.86
CA LEU A 30 -18.21 -15.21 -0.44
C LEU A 30 -18.13 -13.69 -0.34
N LEU A 31 -17.09 -13.11 -0.91
CA LEU A 31 -16.91 -11.68 -1.07
C LEU A 31 -18.09 -11.05 -1.81
N LEU A 32 -18.56 -11.66 -2.91
CA LEU A 32 -19.72 -11.16 -3.65
C LEU A 32 -20.95 -10.97 -2.76
N TRP A 33 -21.24 -11.95 -1.90
CA TRP A 33 -22.37 -11.87 -0.97
C TRP A 33 -22.14 -10.84 0.14
N GLN A 34 -20.92 -10.77 0.68
CA GLN A 34 -20.56 -9.80 1.71
C GLN A 34 -20.68 -8.37 1.17
N LEU A 35 -20.25 -8.12 -0.07
CA LEU A 35 -20.41 -6.83 -0.75
C LEU A 35 -21.89 -6.48 -0.90
N MET A 36 -22.76 -7.39 -1.36
CA MET A 36 -24.20 -7.14 -1.42
C MET A 36 -24.79 -6.75 -0.07
N ARG A 37 -24.37 -7.41 1.02
CA ARG A 37 -24.81 -7.06 2.38
C ARG A 37 -24.31 -5.70 2.83
N ARG A 38 -23.09 -5.32 2.44
CA ARG A 38 -22.47 -4.02 2.73
C ARG A 38 -23.14 -2.89 1.95
N ASP A 39 -23.53 -3.13 0.70
CA ASP A 39 -24.24 -2.19 -0.17
C ASP A 39 -25.73 -2.02 0.18
N GLY A 40 -26.15 -2.58 1.32
CA GLY A 40 -27.47 -2.35 1.89
C GLY A 40 -28.55 -3.32 1.43
N ALA A 41 -28.20 -4.52 0.93
CA ALA A 41 -29.20 -5.54 0.64
C ALA A 41 -30.11 -5.77 1.86
N PRO A 42 -31.44 -5.65 1.70
CA PRO A 42 -32.37 -5.54 2.82
C PRO A 42 -32.43 -6.81 3.68
N SER A 43 -32.04 -7.96 3.11
CA SER A 43 -32.01 -9.22 3.84
C SER A 43 -30.90 -10.17 3.37
N VAL A 44 -30.65 -11.22 4.17
CA VAL A 44 -29.72 -12.31 3.85
C VAL A 44 -30.13 -13.01 2.54
N ARG A 45 -31.43 -13.28 2.39
CA ARG A 45 -32.00 -13.86 1.18
C ARG A 45 -31.85 -12.94 -0.02
N SER A 46 -32.14 -11.65 0.14
CA SER A 46 -32.01 -10.68 -0.96
C SER A 46 -30.58 -10.61 -1.50
N ALA A 47 -29.57 -10.61 -0.61
CA ALA A 47 -28.17 -10.64 -1.03
C ALA A 47 -27.81 -11.93 -1.78
N THR A 48 -28.27 -13.08 -1.27
CA THR A 48 -28.03 -14.39 -1.89
C THR A 48 -28.66 -14.48 -3.28
N ASN A 49 -29.92 -14.05 -3.39
CA ASN A 49 -30.65 -14.08 -4.64
C ASN A 49 -30.05 -13.11 -5.66
N GLN A 50 -29.55 -11.96 -5.23
CA GLN A 50 -28.89 -11.01 -6.14
C GLN A 50 -27.61 -11.62 -6.74
N VAL A 51 -26.75 -12.23 -5.91
CA VAL A 51 -25.55 -12.95 -6.39
C VAL A 51 -25.92 -14.04 -7.40
N LEU A 52 -26.98 -14.80 -7.13
CA LEU A 52 -27.48 -15.82 -8.07
C LEU A 52 -28.04 -15.21 -9.36
N LEU A 53 -28.76 -14.08 -9.29
CA LEU A 53 -29.30 -13.39 -10.47
C LEU A 53 -28.18 -12.91 -11.39
N ASP A 54 -27.14 -12.31 -10.82
CA ASP A 54 -26.01 -11.79 -11.59
C ASP A 54 -25.27 -12.94 -12.31
N ALA A 55 -25.05 -14.06 -11.63
CA ALA A 55 -24.45 -15.25 -12.23
C ALA A 55 -25.36 -15.94 -13.27
N LEU A 56 -26.67 -16.02 -13.01
CA LEU A 56 -27.65 -16.52 -13.98
C LEU A 56 -27.71 -15.64 -15.23
N GLY A 57 -27.53 -14.32 -15.09
CA GLY A 57 -27.45 -13.39 -16.21
C GLY A 57 -26.26 -13.68 -17.13
N VAL A 58 -25.10 -14.01 -16.56
CA VAL A 58 -23.93 -14.46 -17.35
C VAL A 58 -24.21 -15.82 -17.99
N LEU A 59 -24.76 -16.77 -17.24
CA LEU A 59 -25.13 -18.09 -17.78
C LEU A 59 -26.12 -17.98 -18.95
N ALA A 60 -27.04 -17.02 -18.92
CA ALA A 60 -27.99 -16.80 -20.01
C ALA A 60 -27.30 -16.44 -21.34
N ASN A 61 -26.14 -15.79 -21.30
CA ASN A 61 -25.39 -15.43 -22.49
C ASN A 61 -24.62 -16.63 -23.06
N ASP A 62 -24.09 -17.49 -22.19
CA ASP A 62 -23.24 -18.63 -22.59
C ASP A 62 -24.04 -19.92 -22.87
N ASP A 63 -25.05 -20.21 -22.05
CA ASP A 63 -25.97 -21.34 -22.19
C ASP A 63 -27.41 -20.95 -21.77
N PRO A 64 -28.19 -20.37 -22.70
CA PRO A 64 -29.57 -19.99 -22.44
C PRO A 64 -30.47 -21.16 -22.03
N GLU A 65 -30.19 -22.38 -22.49
CA GLU A 65 -30.99 -23.57 -22.15
C GLU A 65 -30.76 -23.98 -20.69
N ALA A 66 -29.50 -23.94 -20.24
CA ALA A 66 -29.13 -24.21 -18.84
C ALA A 66 -29.72 -23.17 -17.89
N GLN A 67 -29.61 -21.87 -18.20
CA GLN A 67 -30.24 -20.81 -17.39
C GLN A 67 -31.75 -21.02 -17.29
N ARG A 68 -32.43 -21.26 -18.43
CA ARG A 68 -33.87 -21.48 -18.47
C ARG A 68 -34.29 -22.70 -17.66
N LEU A 69 -33.51 -23.78 -17.71
CA LEU A 69 -33.74 -24.97 -16.89
C LEU A 69 -33.67 -24.65 -15.39
N LEU A 70 -32.65 -23.91 -14.94
CA LEU A 70 -32.51 -23.53 -13.53
C LEU A 70 -33.63 -22.58 -13.08
N GLU A 71 -34.01 -21.61 -13.90
CA GLU A 71 -35.12 -20.70 -13.63
C GLU A 71 -36.44 -21.48 -13.45
N LEU A 72 -36.77 -22.40 -14.37
CA LEU A 72 -37.97 -23.22 -14.25
C LEU A 72 -37.96 -24.09 -13.00
N ARG A 73 -36.83 -24.74 -12.70
CA ARG A 73 -36.71 -25.71 -11.58
C ARG A 73 -36.70 -25.06 -10.21
N PHE A 74 -36.05 -23.91 -10.05
CA PHE A 74 -35.80 -23.30 -8.74
C PHE A 74 -36.57 -21.99 -8.55
N LEU A 75 -36.48 -21.05 -9.50
CA LEU A 75 -37.11 -19.73 -9.35
C LEU A 75 -38.64 -19.82 -9.52
N ARG A 76 -39.13 -20.73 -10.37
CA ARG A 76 -40.56 -20.98 -10.57
C ARG A 76 -41.08 -22.24 -9.88
N GLU A 77 -40.20 -22.97 -9.19
CA GLU A 77 -40.51 -24.20 -8.44
C GLU A 77 -41.24 -25.30 -9.26
N GLU A 78 -41.04 -25.36 -10.58
CA GLU A 78 -41.70 -26.38 -11.42
C GLU A 78 -41.04 -27.76 -11.23
N PRO A 79 -41.81 -28.85 -10.99
CA PRO A 79 -41.27 -30.20 -10.87
C PRO A 79 -40.67 -30.69 -12.18
N ALA A 80 -39.68 -31.59 -12.10
CA ALA A 80 -38.96 -32.12 -13.28
C ALA A 80 -39.91 -32.72 -14.34
N GLN A 81 -41.03 -33.33 -13.93
CA GLN A 81 -42.04 -33.86 -14.85
C GLN A 81 -42.70 -32.78 -15.72
N ARG A 82 -42.86 -31.55 -15.21
CA ARG A 82 -43.42 -30.43 -15.97
C ARG A 82 -42.39 -29.72 -16.82
N VAL A 83 -41.14 -29.66 -16.36
CA VAL A 83 -40.04 -29.04 -17.11
C VAL A 83 -39.61 -29.88 -18.32
N ALA A 84 -39.63 -31.21 -18.20
CA ALA A 84 -39.29 -32.15 -19.27
C ALA A 84 -39.95 -31.82 -20.63
N PRO A 85 -41.30 -31.73 -20.75
CA PRO A 85 -41.94 -31.36 -22.02
C PRO A 85 -41.67 -29.91 -22.45
N MET A 86 -41.46 -28.98 -21.52
CA MET A 86 -41.16 -27.57 -21.84
C MET A 86 -39.79 -27.40 -22.52
N LEU A 87 -38.86 -28.32 -22.24
CA LEU A 87 -37.53 -28.37 -22.86
C LEU A 87 -37.41 -29.45 -23.94
N ASN A 88 -38.50 -30.13 -24.29
CA ASN A 88 -38.53 -31.22 -25.26
C ASN A 88 -37.54 -32.38 -24.92
N VAL A 89 -37.45 -32.74 -23.64
CA VAL A 89 -36.60 -33.84 -23.13
C VAL A 89 -37.39 -34.80 -22.23
N VAL A 90 -36.82 -35.97 -21.93
CA VAL A 90 -37.36 -36.90 -20.93
C VAL A 90 -36.92 -36.55 -19.51
N GLU A 91 -37.70 -36.92 -18.50
CA GLU A 91 -37.46 -36.57 -17.08
C GLU A 91 -36.04 -36.93 -16.59
N GLY A 92 -35.52 -38.12 -16.94
CA GLY A 92 -34.15 -38.52 -16.57
C GLY A 92 -33.07 -37.58 -17.12
N THR A 93 -33.30 -37.00 -18.30
CA THR A 93 -32.38 -36.03 -18.91
C THR A 93 -32.42 -34.68 -18.21
N VAL A 94 -33.57 -34.29 -17.62
CA VAL A 94 -33.70 -33.05 -16.84
C VAL A 94 -32.74 -33.05 -15.66
N TRP A 95 -32.67 -34.13 -14.90
CA TRP A 95 -31.78 -34.23 -13.74
C TRP A 95 -30.30 -34.18 -14.12
N ARG A 96 -29.92 -34.81 -15.23
CA ARG A 96 -28.54 -34.74 -15.77
C ARG A 96 -28.21 -33.30 -16.20
N LYS A 97 -29.05 -32.68 -17.04
CA LYS A 97 -28.88 -31.30 -17.49
C LYS A 97 -28.90 -30.30 -16.33
N GLN A 98 -29.70 -30.55 -15.29
CA GLN A 98 -29.76 -29.69 -14.10
C GLN A 98 -28.44 -29.73 -13.34
N ARG A 99 -27.82 -30.92 -13.20
CA ARG A 99 -26.50 -31.05 -12.57
C ARG A 99 -25.43 -30.33 -13.39
N GLU A 100 -25.42 -30.52 -14.71
CA GLU A 100 -24.52 -29.80 -15.62
C GLU A 100 -24.71 -28.28 -15.55
N ALA A 101 -25.96 -27.81 -15.48
CA ALA A 101 -26.27 -26.39 -15.35
C ALA A 101 -25.81 -25.80 -14.00
N ILE A 102 -25.99 -26.53 -12.89
CA ILE A 102 -25.47 -26.12 -11.57
C ILE A 102 -23.94 -26.08 -11.58
N SER A 103 -23.29 -27.06 -12.21
CA SER A 103 -21.83 -27.11 -12.34
C SER A 103 -21.31 -25.86 -13.08
N ARG A 104 -21.90 -25.52 -14.23
CA ARG A 104 -21.57 -24.29 -14.96
C ARG A 104 -21.85 -23.01 -14.17
N LEU A 105 -22.98 -22.94 -13.47
CA LEU A 105 -23.29 -21.79 -12.61
C LEU A 105 -22.26 -21.65 -11.49
N THR A 106 -21.76 -22.77 -10.96
CA THR A 106 -20.69 -22.79 -9.95
C THR A 106 -19.39 -22.25 -10.53
N GLU A 107 -18.99 -22.67 -11.74
CA GLU A 107 -17.81 -22.14 -12.44
C GLU A 107 -17.91 -20.63 -12.67
N ILE A 108 -19.09 -20.13 -13.09
CA ILE A 108 -19.34 -18.70 -13.28
C ILE A 108 -19.20 -17.94 -11.96
N LEU A 109 -19.81 -18.44 -10.88
CA LEU A 109 -19.70 -17.81 -9.56
C LEU A 109 -18.26 -17.80 -9.04
N GLU A 110 -17.50 -18.90 -9.21
CA GLU A 110 -16.07 -18.95 -8.86
C GLU A 110 -15.25 -17.92 -9.65
N ALA A 111 -15.53 -17.77 -10.94
CA ALA A 111 -14.85 -16.79 -11.78
C ALA A 111 -15.18 -15.34 -11.35
N GLN A 112 -16.45 -15.03 -11.11
CA GLN A 112 -16.89 -13.72 -10.62
C GLN A 112 -16.32 -13.39 -9.24
N GLU A 113 -16.29 -14.36 -8.33
CA GLU A 113 -15.71 -14.22 -6.99
C GLU A 113 -14.21 -13.92 -7.07
N THR A 114 -13.49 -14.67 -7.92
CA THR A 114 -12.06 -14.45 -8.16
C THR A 114 -11.80 -13.06 -8.77
N GLN A 115 -12.63 -12.65 -9.72
CA GLN A 115 -12.55 -11.33 -10.33
C GLN A 115 -12.78 -10.22 -9.30
N ALA A 116 -13.82 -10.33 -8.47
CA ALA A 116 -14.13 -9.36 -7.42
C ALA A 116 -12.99 -9.24 -6.40
N HIS A 117 -12.38 -10.36 -6.00
CA HIS A 117 -11.20 -10.35 -5.14
C HIS A 117 -10.02 -9.62 -5.79
N ASN A 118 -9.72 -9.92 -7.06
CA ASN A 118 -8.60 -9.30 -7.77
C ASN A 118 -8.82 -7.79 -7.97
N GLU A 119 -10.03 -7.36 -8.35
CA GLU A 119 -10.39 -5.95 -8.51
C GLU A 119 -10.24 -5.20 -7.19
N ARG A 120 -10.70 -5.78 -6.09
CA ARG A 120 -10.56 -5.20 -4.75
C ARG A 120 -9.10 -5.10 -4.32
N ILE A 121 -8.31 -6.16 -4.48
CA ILE A 121 -6.87 -6.15 -4.17
C ILE A 121 -6.16 -5.09 -5.01
N ASN A 122 -6.44 -5.00 -6.31
CA ASN A 122 -5.83 -4.01 -7.20
C ASN A 122 -6.22 -2.58 -6.82
N ARG A 123 -7.48 -2.35 -6.46
CA ARG A 123 -7.96 -1.04 -5.97
C ARG A 123 -7.22 -0.60 -4.72
N PHE A 124 -7.06 -1.50 -3.75
CA PHE A 124 -6.32 -1.18 -2.52
C PHE A 124 -4.82 -1.04 -2.77
N ALA A 125 -4.24 -1.92 -3.58
CA ALA A 125 -2.83 -1.86 -4.00
C ALA A 125 -2.49 -0.54 -4.69
N GLY A 126 -3.41 0.02 -5.47
CA GLY A 126 -3.24 1.32 -6.13
C GLY A 126 -3.11 2.52 -5.18
N ARG A 127 -3.48 2.37 -3.90
CA ARG A 127 -3.33 3.41 -2.87
C ARG A 127 -2.01 3.32 -2.10
N LEU A 128 -1.30 2.19 -2.18
CA LEU A 128 -0.06 1.95 -1.44
C LEU A 128 1.14 2.60 -2.13
N PRO A 129 2.10 3.16 -1.37
CA PRO A 129 3.31 3.70 -1.95
C PRO A 129 4.26 2.59 -2.41
N GLY A 130 4.95 2.82 -3.54
CA GLY A 130 6.06 2.00 -4.02
C GLY A 130 5.66 0.75 -4.81
N ALA A 131 6.60 0.16 -5.54
CA ALA A 131 6.37 -1.07 -6.31
C ALA A 131 6.31 -2.31 -5.41
N ALA A 132 5.54 -3.33 -5.82
CA ALA A 132 5.41 -4.60 -5.12
C ALA A 132 6.68 -5.47 -5.17
N ASP A 133 7.55 -5.24 -6.15
CA ASP A 133 8.59 -6.20 -6.57
C ASP A 133 9.97 -5.98 -5.93
N ARG A 134 10.08 -5.14 -4.89
CA ARG A 134 11.36 -5.00 -4.17
C ARG A 134 11.51 -6.17 -3.19
N ALA A 135 12.64 -6.87 -3.29
CA ALA A 135 13.03 -7.88 -2.30
C ALA A 135 13.09 -7.25 -0.91
N LEU A 136 12.47 -7.91 0.06
CA LEU A 136 12.51 -7.54 1.48
C LEU A 136 13.40 -8.53 2.21
N PHE A 137 14.11 -8.06 3.23
CA PHE A 137 15.06 -8.85 4.00
C PHE A 137 14.73 -8.73 5.49
N GLY A 138 14.76 -9.85 6.22
CA GLY A 138 14.54 -9.89 7.66
C GLY A 138 13.15 -9.44 8.15
N VAL A 139 12.12 -9.39 7.31
CA VAL A 139 10.81 -8.82 7.67
C VAL A 139 9.79 -9.84 8.16
N GLU A 140 10.03 -11.14 7.96
CA GLU A 140 9.04 -12.21 8.11
C GLU A 140 8.50 -12.31 9.55
N SER A 141 9.40 -12.26 10.54
CA SER A 141 9.02 -12.31 11.96
C SER A 141 8.26 -11.05 12.39
N HIS A 142 8.62 -9.89 11.83
CA HIS A 142 8.01 -8.60 12.12
C HIS A 142 6.59 -8.55 11.54
N LEU A 143 6.42 -8.98 10.28
CA LEU A 143 5.14 -9.13 9.62
C LEU A 143 4.21 -10.09 10.36
N THR A 144 4.74 -11.22 10.84
CA THR A 144 3.96 -12.17 11.64
C THR A 144 3.43 -11.51 12.92
N THR A 145 4.30 -10.80 13.65
CA THR A 145 3.94 -10.10 14.88
C THR A 145 2.90 -9.02 14.63
N LEU A 146 3.16 -8.13 13.67
CA LEU A 146 2.26 -7.02 13.33
C LEU A 146 0.92 -7.52 12.77
N THR A 147 0.91 -8.58 11.96
CA THR A 147 -0.33 -9.20 11.47
C THR A 147 -1.20 -9.68 12.62
N GLY A 148 -0.60 -10.31 13.64
CA GLY A 148 -1.32 -10.74 14.84
C GLY A 148 -1.99 -9.56 15.57
N GLN A 149 -1.28 -8.43 15.70
CA GLN A 149 -1.83 -7.23 16.35
C GLN A 149 -2.92 -6.55 15.52
N VAL A 150 -2.72 -6.45 14.21
CA VAL A 150 -3.71 -5.85 13.30
C VAL A 150 -4.99 -6.70 13.25
N LYS A 151 -4.89 -8.03 13.23
CA LYS A 151 -6.05 -8.93 13.19
C LYS A 151 -6.74 -9.14 14.54
N GLY A 152 -6.11 -8.76 15.66
CA GLY A 152 -6.73 -8.86 16.98
C GLY A 152 -8.02 -8.05 17.04
N GLU A 153 -9.10 -8.61 17.59
CA GLU A 153 -10.41 -7.93 17.67
C GLU A 153 -10.44 -6.84 18.75
N ASP A 154 -9.60 -6.99 19.78
CA ASP A 154 -9.52 -6.06 20.91
C ASP A 154 -8.50 -4.94 20.70
N ALA A 155 -8.54 -3.96 21.61
CA ALA A 155 -7.52 -2.94 21.73
C ALA A 155 -6.12 -3.57 21.92
N PRO A 156 -5.06 -2.92 21.42
CA PRO A 156 -5.05 -1.58 20.81
C PRO A 156 -5.46 -1.54 19.33
N TYR A 157 -6.18 -0.47 18.97
CA TYR A 157 -6.61 -0.18 17.59
C TYR A 157 -5.64 0.78 16.86
N LEU A 158 -4.71 1.37 17.61
CA LEU A 158 -3.61 2.20 17.12
C LEU A 158 -2.32 1.40 17.20
N ILE A 159 -1.58 1.33 16.09
CA ILE A 159 -0.33 0.60 15.99
C ILE A 159 0.73 1.55 15.46
N ALA A 160 1.75 1.85 16.25
CA ALA A 160 2.88 2.68 15.85
C ALA A 160 4.06 1.81 15.45
N ILE A 161 4.52 1.94 14.20
CA ILE A 161 5.76 1.37 13.70
C ILE A 161 6.83 2.45 13.81
N GLU A 162 7.78 2.25 14.71
CA GLU A 162 8.73 3.26 15.17
C GLU A 162 10.17 2.86 14.85
N GLY A 163 11.06 3.85 14.76
CA GLY A 163 12.48 3.58 14.54
C GLY A 163 13.19 4.70 13.77
N ILE A 164 14.51 4.61 13.73
CA ILE A 164 15.36 5.63 13.11
C ILE A 164 15.07 5.84 11.62
N GLY A 165 15.55 6.95 11.05
CA GLY A 165 15.43 7.21 9.62
C GLY A 165 16.08 6.11 8.77
N GLY A 166 15.45 5.76 7.64
CA GLY A 166 16.00 4.77 6.70
C GLY A 166 15.88 3.31 7.13
N ILE A 167 15.37 3.02 8.35
CA ILE A 167 15.27 1.65 8.90
C ILE A 167 14.23 0.75 8.18
N GLY A 168 13.36 1.33 7.33
CA GLY A 168 12.36 0.57 6.58
C GLY A 168 10.94 0.55 7.16
N LYS A 169 10.56 1.51 8.03
CA LYS A 169 9.19 1.59 8.61
C LYS A 169 8.08 1.60 7.56
N THR A 170 8.16 2.53 6.60
CA THR A 170 7.22 2.64 5.47
C THR A 170 7.17 1.35 4.65
N THR A 171 8.33 0.74 4.42
CA THR A 171 8.45 -0.54 3.70
C THR A 171 7.75 -1.67 4.46
N LEU A 172 7.94 -1.75 5.78
CA LEU A 172 7.31 -2.75 6.64
C LEU A 172 5.79 -2.55 6.72
N ALA A 173 5.33 -1.30 6.89
CA ALA A 173 3.91 -0.97 6.88
C ALA A 173 3.24 -1.33 5.54
N CYS A 174 3.90 -1.02 4.43
CA CYS A 174 3.41 -1.36 3.09
C CYS A 174 3.36 -2.87 2.87
N ALA A 175 4.39 -3.62 3.30
CA ALA A 175 4.42 -5.07 3.23
C ALA A 175 3.30 -5.72 4.09
N LEU A 176 3.08 -5.19 5.29
CA LEU A 176 2.01 -5.62 6.19
C LEU A 176 0.63 -5.43 5.54
N VAL A 177 0.35 -4.24 5.02
CA VAL A 177 -0.92 -3.97 4.35
C VAL A 177 -1.10 -4.86 3.12
N ARG A 178 -0.04 -5.06 2.32
CA ARG A 178 -0.05 -5.99 1.17
C ARG A 178 -0.46 -7.40 1.55
N GLN A 179 0.07 -7.93 2.66
CA GLN A 179 -0.30 -9.24 3.20
C GLN A 179 -1.78 -9.31 3.62
N LEU A 180 -2.38 -8.16 3.96
CA LEU A 180 -3.76 -8.05 4.43
C LEU A 180 -4.77 -7.68 3.34
N LEU A 181 -4.34 -7.35 2.11
CA LEU A 181 -5.26 -6.89 1.04
C LEU A 181 -6.33 -7.92 0.66
N GLY A 182 -5.98 -9.20 0.73
CA GLY A 182 -6.92 -10.30 0.44
C GLY A 182 -7.85 -10.64 1.60
N ASP A 183 -7.71 -9.98 2.75
CA ASP A 183 -8.57 -10.22 3.91
C ASP A 183 -9.92 -9.49 3.74
N ALA A 184 -11.00 -10.28 3.62
CA ALA A 184 -12.34 -9.75 3.42
C ALA A 184 -12.84 -8.95 4.64
N HIS A 185 -12.21 -9.11 5.82
CA HIS A 185 -12.51 -8.37 7.03
C HIS A 185 -12.52 -6.86 6.77
N TRP A 186 -11.45 -6.31 6.18
CA TRP A 186 -11.29 -4.86 5.97
C TRP A 186 -12.17 -4.32 4.86
N GLN A 187 -13.14 -3.46 5.16
CA GLN A 187 -14.01 -2.81 4.17
C GLN A 187 -13.20 -2.07 3.10
N GLU A 188 -12.28 -1.22 3.53
CA GLU A 188 -11.38 -0.47 2.67
C GLU A 188 -10.02 -0.29 3.37
N VAL A 189 -9.01 -0.05 2.55
CA VAL A 189 -7.65 0.29 2.99
C VAL A 189 -7.32 1.70 2.49
N ALA A 190 -6.83 2.58 3.36
CA ALA A 190 -6.37 3.90 2.98
C ALA A 190 -4.92 4.13 3.40
N TRP A 191 -4.22 4.97 2.65
CA TRP A 191 -2.85 5.37 2.96
C TRP A 191 -2.71 6.87 2.81
N VAL A 192 -2.32 7.55 3.89
CA VAL A 192 -2.05 8.99 3.93
C VAL A 192 -0.63 9.18 4.42
N THR A 193 0.11 10.09 3.84
CA THR A 193 1.46 10.40 4.29
C THR A 193 1.52 11.85 4.74
N ALA A 194 2.21 12.10 5.85
CA ALA A 194 2.44 13.43 6.35
C ALA A 194 3.57 14.11 5.57
N GLN A 195 3.29 15.29 5.02
CA GLN A 195 4.24 16.10 4.28
C GLN A 195 4.22 17.54 4.79
N GLN A 196 5.39 18.05 5.17
CA GLN A 196 5.52 19.48 5.43
C GLN A 196 5.35 20.27 4.13
N GLN A 197 4.20 20.91 3.94
CA GLN A 197 4.00 21.83 2.83
C GLN A 197 4.62 23.20 3.15
N LEU A 198 5.79 23.48 2.55
CA LEU A 198 6.52 24.75 2.69
C LEU A 198 6.09 25.87 1.73
N PHE A 199 5.09 25.63 0.87
CA PHE A 199 4.69 26.64 -0.10
C PHE A 199 3.95 27.81 0.56
N ASN A 200 4.67 28.89 0.82
CA ASN A 200 4.12 30.25 0.75
C ASN A 200 4.45 30.83 -0.63
N GLY A 201 3.46 31.44 -1.30
CA GLY A 201 3.54 31.98 -2.67
C GLY A 201 4.49 33.18 -2.88
N GLY A 202 5.59 33.27 -2.11
CA GLY A 202 6.59 34.32 -2.19
C GLY A 202 8.05 33.82 -2.21
N GLY A 203 8.30 32.52 -2.41
CA GLY A 203 9.64 31.98 -2.65
C GLY A 203 10.59 31.93 -1.46
N ALA A 204 10.16 32.28 -0.24
CA ALA A 204 10.99 32.20 0.96
C ALA A 204 10.66 30.94 1.78
N ILE A 205 11.69 30.11 2.03
CA ILE A 205 11.62 28.92 2.89
C ILE A 205 11.67 29.40 4.36
N LYS A 206 10.52 29.58 5.00
CA LYS A 206 10.46 29.77 6.46
C LYS A 206 10.30 28.42 7.15
N PRO A 207 10.98 28.17 8.29
CA PRO A 207 10.73 26.98 9.10
C PRO A 207 9.27 26.94 9.54
N ILE A 208 8.56 25.86 9.19
CA ILE A 208 7.15 25.69 9.54
C ILE A 208 7.05 25.32 11.02
N THR A 209 6.26 26.09 11.78
CA THR A 209 5.87 25.81 13.18
C THR A 209 4.58 24.98 13.30
N HIS A 210 4.09 24.45 12.19
CA HIS A 210 2.86 23.66 12.09
C HIS A 210 3.17 22.18 11.83
N PRO A 211 2.29 21.25 12.27
CA PRO A 211 2.47 19.83 12.00
C PRO A 211 2.46 19.54 10.49
N ALA A 212 3.22 18.51 10.10
CA ALA A 212 3.33 18.00 8.73
C ALA A 212 2.01 17.44 8.18
N LEU A 213 1.05 17.13 9.05
CA LEU A 213 -0.31 16.76 8.65
C LEU A 213 -1.30 17.31 9.66
N THR A 214 -2.24 18.15 9.20
CA THR A 214 -3.35 18.61 10.03
C THR A 214 -4.51 17.62 10.00
N SER A 215 -5.36 17.65 11.02
CA SER A 215 -6.58 16.85 11.06
C SER A 215 -7.52 17.17 9.89
N GLU A 216 -7.56 18.42 9.42
CA GLU A 216 -8.31 18.82 8.23
C GLU A 216 -7.76 18.16 6.95
N ALA A 217 -6.44 18.23 6.73
CA ALA A 217 -5.80 17.63 5.56
C ALA A 217 -5.94 16.09 5.56
N LEU A 218 -5.84 15.46 6.73
CA LEU A 218 -6.10 14.02 6.89
C LEU A 218 -7.55 13.68 6.49
N VAL A 219 -8.54 14.46 6.94
CA VAL A 219 -9.94 14.26 6.57
C VAL A 219 -10.12 14.38 5.06
N ASP A 220 -9.56 15.39 4.43
CA ASP A 220 -9.68 15.58 2.98
C ASP A 220 -9.06 14.41 2.20
N ALA A 221 -7.87 13.96 2.59
CA ALA A 221 -7.20 12.81 1.97
C ALA A 221 -8.02 11.51 2.12
N LEU A 222 -8.59 11.27 3.30
CA LEU A 222 -9.42 10.07 3.54
C LEU A 222 -10.77 10.14 2.82
N VAL A 223 -11.38 11.32 2.73
CA VAL A 223 -12.60 11.53 1.94
C VAL A 223 -12.36 11.20 0.47
N GLU A 224 -11.26 11.68 -0.10
CA GLU A 224 -10.92 11.39 -1.50
C GLU A 224 -10.68 9.90 -1.76
N GLN A 225 -10.11 9.16 -0.81
CA GLN A 225 -9.85 7.73 -0.99
C GLN A 225 -11.06 6.84 -0.69
N LEU A 226 -11.86 7.19 0.32
CA LEU A 226 -12.88 6.30 0.91
C LEU A 226 -14.31 6.65 0.54
N LEU A 227 -14.59 7.89 0.16
CA LEU A 227 -15.96 8.41 -0.05
C LEU A 227 -16.17 9.01 -1.46
N ARG A 228 -15.22 8.82 -2.39
CA ARG A 228 -15.23 9.45 -3.72
C ARG A 228 -16.51 9.17 -4.51
N GLU A 229 -16.98 7.92 -4.46
CA GLU A 229 -18.17 7.48 -5.18
C GLU A 229 -19.48 8.01 -4.55
N GLU A 230 -19.46 8.29 -3.24
CA GLU A 230 -20.64 8.69 -2.46
C GLU A 230 -20.90 10.20 -2.49
N ILE A 231 -19.84 10.99 -2.62
CA ILE A 231 -19.91 12.46 -2.51
C ILE A 231 -20.14 13.14 -3.87
N GLY A 232 -19.71 12.50 -4.97
CA GLY A 232 -19.80 13.07 -6.30
C GLY A 232 -19.10 14.43 -6.39
N THR A 233 -19.77 15.43 -6.97
CA THR A 233 -19.25 16.82 -7.12
C THR A 233 -19.72 17.78 -6.03
N SER A 234 -20.35 17.29 -4.96
CA SER A 234 -20.95 18.14 -3.92
C SER A 234 -19.88 18.81 -3.06
N ALA A 235 -19.98 20.14 -2.88
CA ALA A 235 -19.14 20.87 -1.96
C ALA A 235 -19.60 20.63 -0.51
N LEU A 236 -18.87 19.79 0.23
CA LEU A 236 -19.13 19.50 1.64
C LEU A 236 -18.27 20.38 2.56
N SER A 237 -18.85 20.81 3.69
CA SER A 237 -18.10 21.43 4.77
C SER A 237 -17.19 20.41 5.48
N MET A 238 -16.15 20.89 6.17
CA MET A 238 -15.25 20.01 6.94
C MET A 238 -15.97 19.22 8.04
N GLU A 239 -17.01 19.80 8.65
CA GLU A 239 -17.82 19.11 9.65
C GLU A 239 -18.62 17.96 9.03
N GLN A 240 -19.21 18.18 7.85
CA GLN A 240 -19.93 17.12 7.12
C GLN A 240 -18.99 15.99 6.72
N LYS A 241 -17.81 16.31 6.19
CA LYS A 241 -16.77 15.33 5.85
C LYS A 241 -16.36 14.48 7.07
N ARG A 242 -16.11 15.12 8.21
CA ARG A 242 -15.77 14.44 9.48
C ARG A 242 -16.88 13.50 9.93
N ASN A 243 -18.14 13.96 9.89
CA ASN A 243 -19.29 13.15 10.32
C ASN A 243 -19.49 11.93 9.41
N MET A 244 -19.34 12.09 8.09
CA MET A 244 -19.43 10.99 7.14
C MET A 244 -18.33 9.93 7.37
N LEU A 245 -17.06 10.37 7.51
CA LEU A 245 -15.96 9.45 7.84
C LEU A 245 -16.19 8.75 9.17
N GLN A 246 -16.63 9.47 10.20
CA GLN A 246 -16.90 8.89 11.51
C GLN A 246 -18.02 7.83 11.44
N GLN A 247 -19.10 8.10 10.71
CA GLN A 247 -20.17 7.12 10.50
C GLN A 247 -19.64 5.87 9.80
N ARG A 248 -18.87 6.05 8.72
CA ARG A 248 -18.28 4.94 7.95
C ARG A 248 -17.34 4.09 8.80
N PHE A 249 -16.42 4.71 9.54
CA PHE A 249 -15.45 4.00 10.38
C PHE A 249 -16.08 3.25 11.55
N ARG A 250 -17.25 3.69 12.03
CA ARG A 250 -18.04 2.98 13.06
C ARG A 250 -18.86 1.82 12.51
N GLN A 251 -19.31 1.91 11.27
CA GLN A 251 -20.16 0.89 10.64
C GLN A 251 -19.34 -0.30 10.13
N HIS A 252 -18.14 -0.04 9.60
CA HIS A 252 -17.31 -1.08 9.00
C HIS A 252 -15.84 -0.97 9.40
N PRO A 253 -15.11 -2.09 9.55
CA PRO A 253 -13.67 -2.09 9.82
C PRO A 253 -12.88 -1.54 8.62
N HIS A 254 -12.02 -0.56 8.86
CA HIS A 254 -11.07 -0.05 7.88
C HIS A 254 -9.65 -0.20 8.40
N LEU A 255 -8.68 -0.33 7.49
CA LEU A 255 -7.27 -0.27 7.82
C LEU A 255 -6.67 1.00 7.20
N VAL A 256 -6.25 1.93 8.03
CA VAL A 256 -5.73 3.23 7.58
C VAL A 256 -4.28 3.37 8.00
N VAL A 257 -3.38 3.66 7.06
CA VAL A 257 -1.99 3.98 7.35
C VAL A 257 -1.78 5.49 7.30
N ILE A 258 -1.12 6.03 8.32
CA ILE A 258 -0.62 7.40 8.36
C ILE A 258 0.90 7.33 8.45
N ASP A 259 1.55 7.58 7.32
CA ASP A 259 2.99 7.42 7.14
C ASP A 259 3.74 8.75 7.38
N ASN A 260 5.02 8.64 7.72
CA ASN A 260 5.98 9.74 7.81
C ASN A 260 5.68 10.81 8.88
N LEU A 261 5.18 10.42 10.06
CA LEU A 261 5.02 11.34 11.20
C LEU A 261 6.38 11.57 11.87
N GLU A 262 7.06 12.65 11.51
CA GLU A 262 8.44 12.91 11.96
C GLU A 262 8.56 13.50 13.36
N THR A 263 7.57 14.29 13.80
CA THR A 263 7.61 15.03 15.07
C THR A 263 6.51 14.60 16.04
N LEU A 264 6.72 14.90 17.33
CA LEU A 264 5.74 14.57 18.37
C LEU A 264 4.45 15.37 18.17
N GLN A 265 4.60 16.61 17.73
CA GLN A 265 3.50 17.51 17.41
C GLN A 265 2.60 16.95 16.29
N ASP A 266 3.18 16.25 15.31
CA ASP A 266 2.41 15.60 14.24
C ASP A 266 1.47 14.54 14.80
N ILE A 267 1.98 13.70 15.71
CA ILE A 267 1.21 12.63 16.34
C ILE A 267 0.12 13.22 17.23
N GLU A 268 0.48 14.12 18.15
CA GLU A 268 -0.45 14.73 19.11
C GLU A 268 -1.60 15.48 18.42
N ALA A 269 -1.32 16.15 17.29
CA ALA A 269 -2.33 16.86 16.52
C ALA A 269 -3.42 15.92 15.95
N LEU A 270 -3.06 14.68 15.62
CA LEU A 270 -3.96 13.73 14.97
C LEU A 270 -4.68 12.82 15.96
N LEU A 271 -4.04 12.43 17.06
CA LEU A 271 -4.58 11.40 17.97
C LEU A 271 -5.97 11.72 18.53
N GLY A 272 -6.22 12.99 18.86
CA GLY A 272 -7.55 13.41 19.31
C GLY A 272 -8.64 13.07 18.28
N THR A 273 -8.35 13.20 17.00
CA THR A 273 -9.27 12.85 15.91
C THR A 273 -9.33 11.34 15.71
N LEU A 274 -8.17 10.66 15.63
CA LEU A 274 -8.11 9.20 15.40
C LEU A 274 -8.85 8.41 16.48
N ARG A 275 -8.73 8.82 17.75
CA ARG A 275 -9.43 8.20 18.89
C ARG A 275 -10.95 8.23 18.74
N THR A 276 -11.51 9.18 17.98
CA THR A 276 -12.96 9.24 17.71
C THR A 276 -13.43 8.29 16.59
N TRP A 277 -12.49 7.68 15.87
CA TRP A 277 -12.69 6.79 14.72
C TRP A 277 -12.29 5.34 14.99
N LEU A 278 -11.69 5.04 16.15
CA LEU A 278 -11.29 3.68 16.52
C LEU A 278 -12.49 2.78 16.71
N ASN A 279 -12.25 1.48 16.49
CA ASN A 279 -13.18 0.38 16.68
C ASN A 279 -14.48 0.49 15.85
N PRO A 280 -14.65 -0.33 14.79
CA PRO A 280 -13.80 -1.45 14.38
C PRO A 280 -12.60 -1.05 13.50
N THR A 281 -12.46 0.24 13.17
CA THR A 281 -11.34 0.73 12.33
C THR A 281 -10.02 0.75 13.11
N LYS A 282 -8.93 0.34 12.43
CA LYS A 282 -7.57 0.37 12.95
C LYS A 282 -6.68 1.33 12.16
N PHE A 283 -5.74 1.96 12.87
CA PHE A 283 -4.75 2.84 12.26
C PHE A 283 -3.34 2.34 12.51
N ILE A 284 -2.51 2.37 11.47
CA ILE A 284 -1.07 2.15 11.53
C ILE A 284 -0.39 3.49 11.35
N LEU A 285 0.48 3.87 12.27
CA LEU A 285 1.27 5.09 12.23
C LEU A 285 2.72 4.71 11.97
N THR A 286 3.44 5.44 11.13
CA THR A 286 4.90 5.32 11.08
C THR A 286 5.56 6.59 11.63
N SER A 287 6.53 6.43 12.53
CA SER A 287 7.20 7.57 13.16
C SER A 287 8.67 7.32 13.47
N ARG A 288 9.45 8.41 13.61
CA ARG A 288 10.83 8.34 14.09
C ARG A 288 10.94 8.30 15.62
N ILE A 289 9.86 8.57 16.34
CA ILE A 289 9.88 8.80 17.78
C ILE A 289 9.68 7.48 18.51
N SER A 290 10.60 7.14 19.42
CA SER A 290 10.54 5.92 20.23
C SER A 290 10.23 6.16 21.72
N ARG A 291 9.90 7.42 22.09
CA ARG A 291 9.67 7.85 23.48
C ARG A 291 8.24 8.29 23.75
N TYR A 292 7.35 8.06 22.80
CA TYR A 292 5.92 8.29 22.98
C TYR A 292 5.35 7.08 23.72
N TYR A 293 4.86 7.28 24.94
CA TYR A 293 4.28 6.20 25.75
C TYR A 293 2.81 6.53 26.03
N GLU A 294 1.96 6.21 25.07
CA GLU A 294 0.51 6.18 25.28
C GLU A 294 0.06 4.74 25.50
N THR A 295 -0.76 4.51 26.51
CA THR A 295 -1.17 3.15 26.90
C THR A 295 -2.15 2.50 25.92
N ASP A 296 -2.78 3.28 25.04
CA ASP A 296 -3.76 2.80 24.05
C ASP A 296 -3.15 2.52 22.66
N ILE A 297 -1.81 2.62 22.53
CA ILE A 297 -1.07 2.39 21.28
C ILE A 297 -0.16 1.17 21.43
N TYR A 298 -0.17 0.28 20.43
CA TYR A 298 0.84 -0.75 20.31
C TYR A 298 2.08 -0.17 19.63
N HIS A 299 3.21 -0.16 20.34
CA HIS A 299 4.49 0.32 19.81
C HIS A 299 5.33 -0.85 19.30
N PHE A 300 5.65 -0.83 18.01
CA PHE A 300 6.56 -1.76 17.37
C PHE A 300 7.82 -1.03 16.92
N ILE A 301 8.94 -1.26 17.63
CA ILE A 301 10.23 -0.68 17.27
C ILE A 301 10.88 -1.57 16.22
N VAL A 302 11.11 -1.04 15.03
CA VAL A 302 11.78 -1.74 13.94
C VAL A 302 13.26 -1.91 14.29
N PRO A 303 13.76 -3.14 14.43
CA PRO A 303 15.17 -3.39 14.69
C PRO A 303 16.02 -3.17 13.43
N GLU A 304 17.33 -3.09 13.62
CA GLU A 304 18.28 -3.19 12.51
C GLU A 304 18.27 -4.60 11.89
N LEU A 305 18.66 -4.68 10.62
CA LEU A 305 18.88 -5.96 9.97
C LEU A 305 19.96 -6.77 10.70
N SER A 306 19.77 -8.08 10.72
CA SER A 306 20.84 -9.01 11.08
C SER A 306 22.01 -8.86 10.10
N GLU A 307 23.20 -9.31 10.49
CA GLU A 307 24.36 -9.30 9.59
C GLU A 307 24.07 -10.10 8.31
N ASP A 308 23.45 -11.27 8.44
CA ASP A 308 23.07 -12.13 7.31
C ASP A 308 22.11 -11.42 6.34
N ASP A 309 21.05 -10.79 6.86
CA ASP A 309 20.09 -10.03 6.05
C ASP A 309 20.73 -8.78 5.42
N ALA A 310 21.65 -8.14 6.13
CA ALA A 310 22.40 -7.00 5.62
C ALA A 310 23.33 -7.40 4.46
N MET A 311 24.02 -8.54 4.56
CA MET A 311 24.83 -9.08 3.46
C MET A 311 23.94 -9.41 2.25
N ALA A 312 22.80 -10.08 2.46
CA ALA A 312 21.85 -10.38 1.40
C ALA A 312 21.36 -9.11 0.68
N LEU A 313 21.07 -8.05 1.43
CA LEU A 313 20.73 -6.74 0.88
C LEU A 313 21.89 -6.13 0.08
N ILE A 314 23.12 -6.14 0.61
CA ILE A 314 24.31 -5.61 -0.08
C ILE A 314 24.52 -6.34 -1.41
N HIS A 315 24.48 -7.67 -1.42
CA HIS A 315 24.65 -8.47 -2.63
C HIS A 315 23.57 -8.19 -3.67
N THR A 316 22.31 -8.13 -3.24
CA THR A 316 21.18 -7.85 -4.12
C THR A 316 21.30 -6.45 -4.72
N GLU A 317 21.62 -5.44 -3.91
CA GLU A 317 21.78 -4.07 -4.37
C GLU A 317 22.98 -3.91 -5.32
N ALA A 318 24.09 -4.60 -5.04
CA ALA A 318 25.26 -4.63 -5.92
C ALA A 318 24.93 -5.27 -7.28
N ALA A 319 24.16 -6.37 -7.28
CA ALA A 319 23.72 -7.06 -8.49
C ALA A 319 22.79 -6.18 -9.33
N VAL A 320 21.78 -5.54 -8.72
CA VAL A 320 20.86 -4.60 -9.39
C VAL A 320 21.63 -3.45 -10.06
N ARG A 321 22.77 -3.05 -9.49
CA ARG A 321 23.62 -1.96 -9.99
C ARG A 321 24.74 -2.41 -10.93
N ASN A 322 24.76 -3.68 -11.33
CA ASN A 322 25.82 -4.27 -12.15
C ASN A 322 27.24 -4.08 -11.55
N ASN A 323 27.36 -3.90 -10.23
CA ASN A 323 28.66 -3.87 -9.56
C ASN A 323 29.13 -5.31 -9.32
N ARG A 324 29.70 -5.92 -10.35
CA ARG A 324 30.13 -7.33 -10.30
C ARG A 324 31.17 -7.60 -9.21
N ALA A 325 32.05 -6.64 -8.92
CA ALA A 325 33.08 -6.79 -7.90
C ALA A 325 32.45 -6.98 -6.51
N LEU A 326 31.51 -6.11 -6.13
CA LEU A 326 30.78 -6.27 -4.87
C LEU A 326 29.82 -7.47 -4.89
N ALA A 327 29.11 -7.70 -6.00
CA ALA A 327 28.13 -8.77 -6.08
C ALA A 327 28.74 -10.17 -5.93
N THR A 328 30.03 -10.33 -6.26
CA THR A 328 30.77 -11.61 -6.17
C THR A 328 31.80 -11.68 -5.04
N ALA A 329 31.98 -10.59 -4.29
CA ALA A 329 32.84 -10.59 -3.10
C ALA A 329 32.30 -11.57 -2.04
N GLY A 330 33.16 -12.07 -1.16
CA GLY A 330 32.71 -12.87 -0.02
C GLY A 330 32.22 -11.98 1.11
N ASP A 331 31.32 -12.50 1.95
CA ASP A 331 30.76 -11.78 3.12
C ASP A 331 31.86 -11.23 4.03
N ASP A 332 32.98 -11.95 4.21
CA ASP A 332 34.12 -11.48 5.01
C ASP A 332 34.76 -10.18 4.47
N GLU A 333 34.74 -9.97 3.14
CA GLU A 333 35.25 -8.74 2.51
C GLU A 333 34.27 -7.57 2.63
N LEU A 334 32.98 -7.87 2.75
CA LEU A 334 31.90 -6.88 2.85
C LEU A 334 31.48 -6.58 4.29
N ARG A 335 31.81 -7.46 5.25
CA ARG A 335 31.58 -7.28 6.69
C ARG A 335 31.99 -5.90 7.20
N PRO A 336 33.12 -5.29 6.76
CA PRO A 336 33.48 -3.93 7.17
C PRO A 336 32.40 -2.87 6.88
N ILE A 337 31.51 -3.09 5.90
CA ILE A 337 30.35 -2.22 5.64
C ILE A 337 29.37 -2.28 6.80
N TYR A 338 28.91 -3.48 7.17
CA TYR A 338 27.98 -3.68 8.30
C TYR A 338 28.61 -3.21 9.60
N GLU A 339 29.88 -3.55 9.83
CA GLU A 339 30.63 -3.06 10.97
C GLU A 339 30.72 -1.54 11.00
N THR A 340 30.58 -0.83 9.87
CA THR A 340 30.69 0.63 9.72
C THR A 340 29.37 1.39 9.86
N VAL A 341 28.28 0.88 9.28
CA VAL A 341 26.98 1.58 9.24
C VAL A 341 25.85 0.85 9.96
N GLY A 342 26.12 -0.33 10.54
CA GLY A 342 25.13 -1.18 11.18
C GLY A 342 24.17 -1.82 10.18
N GLY A 343 23.06 -2.35 10.68
CA GLY A 343 22.03 -3.02 9.87
C GLY A 343 20.97 -2.06 9.31
N ASN A 344 21.27 -0.77 9.14
CA ASN A 344 20.31 0.18 8.58
C ASN A 344 20.22 0.04 7.04
N PRO A 345 19.06 -0.37 6.47
CA PRO A 345 18.93 -0.64 5.04
C PRO A 345 19.33 0.53 4.13
N LEU A 346 18.94 1.77 4.47
CA LEU A 346 19.27 2.91 3.63
C LEU A 346 20.78 3.21 3.66
N ALA A 347 21.39 3.17 4.85
CA ALA A 347 22.83 3.42 4.97
C ALA A 347 23.64 2.40 4.17
N LEU A 348 23.28 1.11 4.25
CA LEU A 348 23.88 0.03 3.46
C LEU A 348 23.77 0.31 1.96
N ARG A 349 22.57 0.67 1.48
CA ARG A 349 22.32 1.01 0.07
C ARG A 349 23.12 2.23 -0.39
N LEU A 350 23.26 3.27 0.45
CA LEU A 350 24.06 4.46 0.12
C LEU A 350 25.56 4.13 0.02
N VAL A 351 26.10 3.29 0.90
CA VAL A 351 27.49 2.82 0.81
C VAL A 351 27.71 2.03 -0.49
N VAL A 352 26.82 1.08 -0.80
CA VAL A 352 26.87 0.33 -2.07
C VAL A 352 26.79 1.27 -3.28
N GLY A 353 25.91 2.27 -3.24
CA GLY A 353 25.80 3.29 -4.29
C GLY A 353 27.11 4.05 -4.52
N GLN A 354 27.79 4.46 -3.45
CA GLN A 354 29.06 5.19 -3.55
C GLN A 354 30.21 4.37 -4.16
N THR A 355 30.15 3.04 -4.08
CA THR A 355 31.18 2.17 -4.69
C THR A 355 31.26 2.27 -6.21
N GLN A 356 30.26 2.88 -6.85
CA GLN A 356 30.28 3.22 -8.28
C GLN A 356 31.28 4.34 -8.61
N ILE A 357 31.69 5.14 -7.61
CA ILE A 357 32.60 6.28 -7.78
C ILE A 357 33.91 6.05 -7.04
N HIS A 358 33.85 5.47 -5.84
CA HIS A 358 34.97 5.39 -4.93
C HIS A 358 35.26 3.93 -4.54
N GLY A 359 36.53 3.60 -4.32
CA GLY A 359 36.88 2.30 -3.76
C GLY A 359 36.35 2.14 -2.34
N LEU A 360 35.91 0.92 -1.99
CA LEU A 360 35.29 0.62 -0.69
C LEU A 360 36.13 1.10 0.51
N ASN A 361 37.44 0.86 0.49
CA ASN A 361 38.34 1.26 1.57
C ASN A 361 38.36 2.77 1.83
N ARG A 362 38.19 3.59 0.78
CA ARG A 362 38.11 5.05 0.93
C ARG A 362 36.82 5.44 1.63
N ILE A 363 35.69 4.89 1.17
CA ILE A 363 34.36 5.16 1.74
C ILE A 363 34.34 4.78 3.22
N LEU A 364 34.82 3.58 3.55
CA LEU A 364 34.85 3.12 4.94
C LEU A 364 35.81 3.95 5.80
N GLY A 365 36.97 4.36 5.28
CA GLY A 365 37.90 5.24 5.99
C GLY A 365 37.28 6.61 6.30
N ASP A 366 36.62 7.21 5.32
CA ASP A 366 35.90 8.47 5.43
C ASP A 366 34.78 8.38 6.49
N LEU A 367 33.98 7.30 6.46
CA LEU A 367 32.93 7.05 7.45
C LEU A 367 33.48 6.76 8.85
N HIS A 368 34.61 6.05 8.95
CA HIS A 368 35.23 5.77 10.24
C HIS A 368 35.79 7.04 10.89
N ALA A 369 36.29 8.00 10.11
CA ALA A 369 36.67 9.32 10.61
C ALA A 369 35.47 10.12 11.14
N ALA A 370 34.26 9.82 10.65
CA ALA A 370 33.01 10.40 11.14
C ALA A 370 32.39 9.63 12.33
N ARG A 371 32.90 8.43 12.67
CA ARG A 371 32.39 7.61 13.79
C ARG A 371 32.69 8.22 15.17
N GLY A 372 31.70 8.16 16.07
CA GLY A 372 31.72 8.79 17.40
C GLY A 372 30.66 9.88 17.61
N ARG A 373 29.72 9.98 16.68
CA ARG A 373 28.70 11.02 16.53
C ARG A 373 27.33 10.36 16.32
N SER A 374 26.21 11.05 16.53
CA SER A 374 24.87 10.44 16.45
C SER A 374 24.58 9.87 15.05
N VAL A 375 23.60 8.96 14.92
CA VAL A 375 23.23 8.32 13.63
C VAL A 375 22.86 9.38 12.58
N GLU A 376 22.26 10.49 12.98
CA GLU A 376 21.94 11.63 12.12
C GLU A 376 23.19 12.29 11.53
N GLN A 377 24.29 12.35 12.29
CA GLN A 377 25.56 12.92 11.85
C GLN A 377 26.28 11.99 10.86
N LEU A 378 26.11 10.67 11.00
CA LEU A 378 26.57 9.70 9.99
C LEU A 378 25.85 9.92 8.65
N TYR A 379 24.52 10.08 8.67
CA TYR A 379 23.75 10.40 7.46
C TYR A 379 24.16 11.73 6.85
N HIS A 380 24.31 12.76 7.68
CA HIS A 380 24.79 14.07 7.23
C HIS A 380 26.12 13.95 6.47
N TYR A 381 27.06 13.17 7.00
CA TYR A 381 28.34 12.94 6.35
C TYR A 381 28.20 12.18 5.02
N ILE A 382 27.44 11.08 5.00
CA ILE A 382 27.17 10.28 3.80
C ILE A 382 26.58 11.16 2.69
N TYR A 383 25.55 11.94 2.99
CA TYR A 383 24.88 12.79 2.01
C TYR A 383 25.76 13.93 1.50
N TRP A 384 26.54 14.60 2.38
CA TRP A 384 27.46 15.66 1.95
C TRP A 384 28.58 15.14 1.05
N GLN A 385 29.12 13.97 1.36
CA GLN A 385 30.14 13.34 0.52
C GLN A 385 29.58 13.04 -0.87
N VAL A 386 28.37 12.47 -0.94
CA VAL A 386 27.71 12.20 -2.22
C VAL A 386 27.42 13.51 -2.95
N TRP A 387 26.82 14.51 -2.29
CA TRP A 387 26.48 15.81 -2.87
C TRP A 387 27.69 16.50 -3.52
N ASN A 388 28.82 16.55 -2.82
CA ASN A 388 30.06 17.15 -3.32
C ASN A 388 30.71 16.37 -4.48
N SER A 389 30.32 15.11 -4.68
CA SER A 389 30.79 14.27 -5.78
C SER A 389 29.91 14.35 -7.04
N LEU A 390 28.72 14.95 -6.93
CA LEU A 390 27.80 15.16 -8.04
C LEU A 390 28.32 16.26 -8.97
N ASP A 391 28.07 16.09 -10.26
CA ASP A 391 28.23 17.18 -11.22
C ASP A 391 27.06 18.18 -11.09
N GLU A 392 27.21 19.33 -11.75
CA GLU A 392 26.25 20.43 -11.66
C GLU A 392 24.84 20.01 -12.11
N LEU A 393 24.74 19.22 -13.17
CA LEU A 393 23.46 18.71 -13.68
C LEU A 393 22.77 17.78 -12.67
N ALA A 394 23.50 16.86 -12.04
CA ALA A 394 22.93 15.99 -11.01
C ALA A 394 22.55 16.75 -9.74
N GLN A 395 23.31 17.77 -9.34
CA GLN A 395 22.93 18.64 -8.22
C GLN A 395 21.64 19.40 -8.53
N GLN A 396 21.54 20.03 -9.70
CA GLN A 396 20.36 20.76 -10.14
C GLN A 396 19.14 19.85 -10.21
N ALA A 397 19.25 18.67 -10.82
CA ALA A 397 18.16 17.69 -10.88
C ALA A 397 17.73 17.22 -9.48
N LEU A 398 18.68 16.97 -8.58
CA LEU A 398 18.38 16.54 -7.21
C LEU A 398 17.65 17.64 -6.41
N LEU A 399 17.94 18.92 -6.64
CA LEU A 399 17.24 20.05 -6.02
C LEU A 399 15.79 20.23 -6.47
N LEU A 400 15.39 19.64 -7.60
CA LEU A 400 13.99 19.63 -8.05
C LEU A 400 13.16 18.58 -7.30
N MET A 401 13.79 17.54 -6.78
CA MET A 401 13.10 16.39 -6.19
C MET A 401 12.26 16.71 -4.95
N PRO A 402 12.60 17.67 -4.07
CA PRO A 402 11.72 18.12 -2.99
C PRO A 402 10.37 18.69 -3.45
N LEU A 403 10.25 19.07 -4.73
CA LEU A 403 9.04 19.62 -5.33
C LEU A 403 8.11 18.53 -5.90
N VAL A 404 8.59 17.29 -5.90
CA VAL A 404 7.88 16.12 -6.43
C VAL A 404 6.99 15.51 -5.35
N THR A 405 5.76 15.16 -5.71
CA THR A 405 4.82 14.46 -4.82
C THR A 405 5.18 12.97 -4.64
N GLU A 406 4.53 12.28 -3.71
CA GLU A 406 4.79 10.84 -3.44
C GLU A 406 4.49 9.88 -4.57
N THR A 407 3.56 10.26 -5.45
CA THR A 407 3.28 9.53 -6.69
C THR A 407 4.48 9.56 -7.65
N GLY A 408 5.43 10.46 -7.39
CA GLY A 408 6.62 10.68 -8.19
C GLY A 408 6.38 11.60 -9.38
N GLY A 409 7.47 12.21 -9.84
CA GLY A 409 7.50 13.07 -11.00
C GLY A 409 7.94 12.24 -12.19
N ASP A 410 7.29 12.39 -13.34
CA ASP A 410 7.83 11.88 -14.59
C ASP A 410 8.91 12.85 -15.12
N ILE A 411 9.61 12.42 -16.17
CA ILE A 411 10.69 13.21 -16.75
C ILE A 411 10.18 14.52 -17.36
N GLU A 412 8.94 14.54 -17.88
CA GLU A 412 8.33 15.72 -18.51
C GLU A 412 8.03 16.79 -17.46
N TYR A 413 7.46 16.39 -16.32
CA TYR A 413 7.24 17.25 -15.17
C TYR A 413 8.54 17.83 -14.62
N LEU A 414 9.56 16.98 -14.41
CA LEU A 414 10.87 17.43 -13.93
C LEU A 414 11.53 18.40 -14.91
N THR A 415 11.43 18.13 -16.21
CA THR A 415 11.96 19.04 -17.26
C THR A 415 11.22 20.37 -17.27
N ALA A 416 9.89 20.37 -17.12
CA ALA A 416 9.10 21.60 -17.05
C ALA A 416 9.49 22.46 -15.83
N MET A 417 9.75 21.82 -14.68
CA MET A 417 10.24 22.48 -13.47
C MET A 417 11.66 23.03 -13.65
N ALA A 418 12.49 22.31 -14.41
CA ALA A 418 13.86 22.68 -14.71
C ALA A 418 14.00 23.76 -15.81
N ALA A 419 12.92 24.07 -16.54
CA ALA A 419 12.95 24.96 -17.70
C ALA A 419 13.47 26.37 -17.39
N GLY A 420 13.25 26.86 -16.17
CA GLY A 420 13.81 28.14 -15.70
C GLY A 420 15.34 28.12 -15.48
N GLY A 421 15.92 26.94 -15.29
CA GLY A 421 17.36 26.71 -15.15
C GLY A 421 18.05 26.25 -16.44
N GLY A 422 17.30 26.06 -17.54
CA GLY A 422 17.85 25.71 -18.85
C GLY A 422 18.23 24.23 -19.04
N LEU A 423 17.83 23.32 -18.15
CA LEU A 423 18.06 21.89 -18.35
C LEU A 423 17.13 21.33 -19.43
N SER A 424 17.69 20.58 -20.38
CA SER A 424 16.91 19.82 -21.35
C SER A 424 16.40 18.50 -20.77
N ALA A 425 15.45 17.85 -21.46
CA ALA A 425 14.98 16.53 -21.05
C ALA A 425 16.10 15.47 -21.06
N GLU A 426 17.09 15.62 -21.94
CA GLU A 426 18.27 14.74 -21.99
C GLU A 426 19.17 14.95 -20.77
N ASP A 427 19.40 16.20 -20.37
CA ASP A 427 20.19 16.53 -19.17
C ASP A 427 19.53 15.98 -17.90
N VAL A 428 18.21 16.16 -17.77
CA VAL A 428 17.43 15.61 -16.66
C VAL A 428 17.49 14.09 -16.67
N GLY A 429 17.38 13.45 -17.83
CA GLY A 429 17.49 11.99 -17.98
C GLY A 429 18.83 11.44 -17.51
N ASN A 430 19.94 12.03 -17.99
CA ASN A 430 21.30 11.64 -17.63
C ASN A 430 21.58 11.85 -16.13
N ALA A 431 21.14 13.00 -15.60
CA ALA A 431 21.24 13.31 -14.17
C ALA A 431 20.47 12.29 -13.32
N LEU A 432 19.23 11.94 -13.70
CA LEU A 432 18.44 10.94 -13.00
C LEU A 432 19.07 9.55 -13.03
N GLU A 433 19.59 9.11 -14.18
CA GLU A 433 20.33 7.84 -14.29
C GLU A 433 21.49 7.78 -13.28
N ARG A 434 22.24 8.89 -13.19
CA ARG A 434 23.33 9.01 -12.23
C ARG A 434 22.84 8.97 -10.78
N LEU A 435 21.80 9.72 -10.43
CA LEU A 435 21.25 9.79 -9.08
C LEU A 435 20.64 8.45 -8.62
N ILE A 436 20.00 7.71 -9.53
CA ILE A 436 19.52 6.34 -9.31
C ILE A 436 20.71 5.41 -9.03
N GLY A 437 21.76 5.53 -9.85
CA GLY A 437 23.04 4.83 -9.68
C GLY A 437 23.72 5.05 -8.32
N LEU A 438 23.38 6.14 -7.62
CA LEU A 438 23.90 6.50 -6.29
C LEU A 438 22.91 6.30 -5.14
N ASN A 439 21.72 5.75 -5.39
CA ASN A 439 20.67 5.52 -4.38
C ASN A 439 20.11 6.81 -3.76
N LEU A 440 20.24 7.93 -4.48
CA LEU A 440 19.65 9.21 -4.07
C LEU A 440 18.21 9.36 -4.55
N VAL A 441 17.91 8.82 -5.74
CA VAL A 441 16.60 8.84 -6.38
C VAL A 441 16.11 7.41 -6.61
N ASP A 442 14.85 7.17 -6.25
CA ASP A 442 14.12 5.95 -6.55
C ASP A 442 13.37 6.12 -7.88
N SER A 443 13.55 5.17 -8.81
CA SER A 443 12.73 5.06 -10.03
C SER A 443 11.70 3.94 -9.89
N ARG A 444 10.46 4.22 -10.29
CA ARG A 444 9.30 3.31 -10.21
C ARG A 444 8.48 3.41 -11.49
N GLY A 445 7.53 2.49 -11.69
CA GLY A 445 6.64 2.48 -12.85
C GLY A 445 6.92 1.35 -13.85
N GLY A 446 6.05 1.23 -14.84
CA GLY A 446 6.04 0.15 -15.83
C GLY A 446 6.89 0.41 -17.07
N LEU A 447 6.67 -0.38 -18.12
CA LEU A 447 7.39 -0.28 -19.39
C LEU A 447 7.23 1.10 -20.08
N HIS A 448 6.08 1.74 -19.88
CA HIS A 448 5.70 2.97 -20.60
C HIS A 448 5.66 4.21 -19.71
N GLU A 449 5.82 4.06 -18.39
CA GLU A 449 5.73 5.17 -17.45
C GLU A 449 6.77 4.98 -16.35
N ARG A 450 7.57 6.03 -16.13
CA ARG A 450 8.55 6.07 -15.04
C ARG A 450 8.27 7.28 -14.15
N ARG A 451 8.28 7.05 -12.85
CA ARG A 451 8.06 8.03 -11.79
C ARG A 451 9.28 8.03 -10.86
N TYR A 452 9.79 9.21 -10.56
CA TYR A 452 10.98 9.41 -9.74
C TYR A 452 10.60 10.03 -8.39
N THR A 453 11.20 9.53 -7.32
CA THR A 453 10.96 9.98 -5.93
C THR A 453 12.27 10.01 -5.15
N ILE A 454 12.31 10.71 -4.03
CA ILE A 454 13.44 10.67 -3.09
C ILE A 454 12.99 10.15 -1.73
N HIS A 455 13.92 9.54 -1.00
CA HIS A 455 13.67 9.11 0.38
C HIS A 455 13.52 10.33 1.30
N ALA A 456 12.71 10.23 2.36
CA ALA A 456 12.48 11.31 3.32
C ALA A 456 13.79 11.91 3.88
N LEU A 457 14.76 11.07 4.24
CA LEU A 457 16.09 11.54 4.68
C LEU A 457 16.86 12.34 3.62
N THR A 458 16.77 11.95 2.34
CA THR A 458 17.36 12.73 1.24
C THR A 458 16.66 14.08 1.13
N ASN A 459 15.33 14.10 1.27
CA ASN A 459 14.56 15.33 1.27
C ASN A 459 14.92 16.25 2.44
N THR A 460 14.97 15.71 3.67
CA THR A 460 15.41 16.44 4.87
C THR A 460 16.80 17.05 4.66
N PHE A 461 17.76 16.27 4.14
CA PHE A 461 19.10 16.76 3.83
C PHE A 461 19.07 17.95 2.86
N LEU A 462 18.36 17.84 1.74
CA LEU A 462 18.27 18.91 0.75
C LEU A 462 17.62 20.17 1.33
N GLN A 463 16.53 20.02 2.08
CA GLN A 463 15.78 21.13 2.65
C GLN A 463 16.54 21.83 3.78
N GLU A 464 17.17 21.08 4.68
CA GLU A 464 17.80 21.66 5.87
C GLU A 464 19.24 22.12 5.63
N GLN A 465 19.98 21.43 4.74
CA GLN A 465 21.42 21.63 4.60
C GLN A 465 21.79 22.29 3.27
N VAL A 466 21.07 22.02 2.17
CA VAL A 466 21.46 22.56 0.87
C VAL A 466 20.69 23.83 0.54
N LEU A 467 19.35 23.78 0.60
CA LEU A 467 18.49 24.88 0.21
C LEU A 467 18.52 26.06 1.19
N ARG A 468 18.67 25.79 2.49
CA ARG A 468 18.82 26.86 3.50
C ARG A 468 20.14 27.64 3.40
N TRP A 469 21.17 27.05 2.78
CA TRP A 469 22.49 27.69 2.66
C TRP A 469 22.63 28.56 1.41
N GLY A 470 21.77 28.36 0.40
CA GLY A 470 21.77 29.16 -0.83
C GLY A 470 21.11 30.54 -0.70
N ASP A 471 20.47 30.83 0.44
CA ASP A 471 19.81 32.10 0.77
C ASP A 471 20.67 33.05 1.64
N GLU A 472 21.90 32.66 1.99
CA GLU A 472 22.95 33.54 2.58
C GLU A 472 23.96 33.98 1.52
#